data_AF-A0A8B6XYD7-F1
#
_entry.id   AF-A0A8B6XYD7-F1
#
_cell.length_a   1.000
_cell.length_b   1.000
_cell.length_c   1.000
_cell.angle_alpha   90.00
_cell.angle_beta   90.00
_cell.angle_gamma   90.00
#
_symmetry.space_group_name_H-M   'P 1'
#
loop_
_entity.id
_entity.type
_entity.pdbx_description
1 polymer ?
#
loop_
_entity_poly.entity_id
_entity_poly.type
_entity_poly.pdbx_seq_one_letter_code
_entity_poly.pdbx_strand_id
1 'polypeptide(L)'
;MNISLDTTNSLLRGDFTLEIPLKISYQNSAGDTWNQYVSIKKVITQSSNKSSIVRKSSEALKGSYGRGICLDEIESSIYACMNLYVETHNTACFKSTNYGEQWKRLDLRVGSILGHHTFTRDLYGIHRNQKTYLTYDKTYRKWLVITNDEFETNISNKLNDTTCLKLEGNNEQVFMFHTQQWMGNDTGLFYRKFPSESWFQRVDWNTFS
;
A
#
# COMPACT_ATOMS: atom_id res chain seq x y z
N MET A 1 8.23 10.11 -40.33
CA MET A 1 7.54 10.82 -39.23
C MET A 1 7.79 10.03 -37.96
N ASN A 2 8.46 10.62 -36.98
CA ASN A 2 8.68 9.97 -35.68
C ASN A 2 7.72 10.57 -34.68
N ILE A 3 6.89 9.73 -34.06
CA ILE A 3 5.97 10.13 -32.99
C ILE A 3 6.52 9.54 -31.70
N SER A 4 6.92 10.40 -30.78
CA SER A 4 7.34 10.03 -29.42
C SER A 4 6.18 10.26 -28.46
N LEU A 5 5.80 9.24 -27.70
CA LEU A 5 4.81 9.34 -26.63
C LEU A 5 5.56 9.40 -25.30
N ASP A 6 5.43 10.51 -24.57
CA ASP A 6 5.93 10.62 -23.20
C ASP A 6 4.89 10.04 -22.23
N THR A 7 5.25 8.98 -21.52
CA THR A 7 4.38 8.25 -20.59
C THR A 7 4.77 8.44 -19.14
N THR A 8 5.70 9.35 -18.83
CA THR A 8 6.31 9.51 -17.49
C THR A 8 5.31 9.81 -16.35
N ASN A 9 4.10 10.29 -16.64
CA ASN A 9 3.05 10.59 -15.64
C ASN A 9 1.69 9.90 -15.92
N SER A 10 1.66 8.86 -16.75
CA SER A 10 0.41 8.16 -17.07
C SER A 10 -0.09 7.31 -15.89
N LEU A 11 -1.37 7.47 -15.53
CA LEU A 11 -2.10 6.65 -14.55
C LEU A 11 -2.72 5.38 -15.15
N LEU A 12 -2.58 5.18 -16.46
CA LEU A 12 -3.18 4.05 -17.16
C LEU A 12 -2.41 2.77 -16.85
N ARG A 13 -3.13 1.70 -16.49
CA ARG A 13 -2.59 0.37 -16.19
C ARG A 13 -3.14 -0.62 -17.21
N GLY A 14 -2.26 -1.42 -17.80
CA GLY A 14 -2.62 -2.46 -18.77
C GLY A 14 -2.36 -2.09 -20.22
N ASP A 15 -2.77 -2.97 -21.11
CA ASP A 15 -2.60 -2.79 -22.55
C ASP A 15 -3.66 -1.83 -23.09
N PHE A 16 -3.21 -0.81 -23.82
CA PHE A 16 -4.11 0.03 -24.60
C PHE A 16 -3.64 0.11 -26.04
N THR A 17 -4.60 0.23 -26.96
CA THR A 17 -4.31 0.41 -28.38
C THR A 17 -4.31 1.90 -28.68
N LEU A 18 -3.15 2.46 -28.99
CA LEU A 18 -3.03 3.78 -29.56
C LEU A 18 -3.40 3.71 -31.05
N GLU A 19 -4.48 4.38 -31.43
CA GLU A 19 -4.90 4.53 -32.82
C GLU A 19 -4.73 5.97 -33.26
N ILE A 20 -3.86 6.19 -34.26
CA ILE A 20 -3.60 7.50 -34.84
C ILE A 20 -4.21 7.53 -36.23
N PRO A 21 -5.35 8.22 -36.43
CA PRO A 21 -5.91 8.42 -37.75
C PRO A 21 -5.05 9.43 -38.54
N LEU A 22 -4.74 9.09 -39.77
CA LEU A 22 -3.97 9.89 -40.70
C LEU A 22 -4.80 10.13 -41.96
N LYS A 23 -4.74 11.36 -42.46
CA LYS A 23 -5.24 11.73 -43.78
C LYS A 23 -4.06 12.04 -44.68
N ILE A 24 -3.91 11.29 -45.76
CA ILE A 24 -2.93 11.52 -46.81
C ILE A 24 -3.67 12.19 -47.97
N SER A 25 -3.24 13.39 -48.34
CA SER A 25 -3.81 14.12 -49.46
C SER A 25 -2.75 14.43 -50.50
N TYR A 26 -3.08 14.24 -51.77
CA TYR A 26 -2.25 14.59 -52.91
C TYR A 26 -3.06 15.43 -53.88
N GLN A 27 -2.43 16.43 -54.49
CA GLN A 27 -3.00 17.20 -55.59
C GLN A 27 -2.05 17.14 -56.77
N ASN A 28 -2.56 16.73 -57.94
CA ASN A 28 -1.75 16.68 -59.15
C ASN A 28 -1.63 18.08 -59.79
N SER A 29 -0.82 18.20 -60.84
CA SER A 29 -0.64 19.46 -61.58
C SER A 29 -1.88 19.92 -62.34
N ALA A 30 -2.86 19.03 -62.58
CA ALA A 30 -4.14 19.36 -63.20
C ALA A 30 -5.19 19.88 -62.18
N GLY A 31 -4.85 19.88 -60.90
CA GLY A 31 -5.73 20.34 -59.82
C GLY A 31 -6.59 19.24 -59.18
N ASP A 32 -6.53 17.99 -59.67
CA ASP A 32 -7.27 16.88 -59.10
C ASP A 32 -6.70 16.52 -57.73
N THR A 33 -7.60 16.40 -56.75
CA THR A 33 -7.24 16.02 -55.38
C THR A 33 -7.62 14.58 -55.09
N TRP A 34 -6.72 13.86 -54.45
CA TRP A 34 -6.95 12.53 -53.93
C TRP A 34 -6.71 12.52 -52.42
N ASN A 35 -7.58 11.82 -51.69
CA ASN A 35 -7.48 11.66 -50.24
C ASN A 35 -7.55 10.18 -49.86
N GLN A 36 -6.68 9.77 -48.95
CA GLN A 36 -6.73 8.46 -48.30
C GLN A 36 -6.70 8.62 -46.79
N TYR A 37 -7.56 7.86 -46.11
CA TYR A 37 -7.57 7.77 -44.66
C TYR A 37 -6.97 6.44 -44.24
N VAL A 38 -5.96 6.48 -43.37
CA VAL A 38 -5.31 5.30 -42.81
C VAL A 38 -5.16 5.46 -41.31
N SER A 39 -5.11 4.36 -40.56
CA SER A 39 -4.91 4.40 -39.12
C SER A 39 -3.64 3.63 -38.76
N ILE A 40 -2.75 4.22 -37.97
CA ILE A 40 -1.66 3.48 -37.34
C ILE A 40 -2.17 3.00 -35.98
N LYS A 41 -2.22 1.68 -35.79
CA LYS A 41 -2.58 1.05 -34.52
C LYS A 41 -1.33 0.46 -33.89
N LYS A 42 -1.09 0.80 -32.62
CA LYS A 42 0.01 0.23 -31.83
C LYS A 42 -0.50 -0.14 -30.46
N VAL A 43 -0.34 -1.40 -30.08
CA VAL A 43 -0.54 -1.83 -28.70
C VAL A 43 0.62 -1.32 -27.87
N ILE A 44 0.30 -0.57 -26.83
CA ILE A 44 1.25 -0.07 -25.85
C ILE A 44 0.98 -0.81 -24.56
N THR A 45 1.94 -1.64 -24.17
CA THR A 45 1.96 -2.28 -22.86
C THR A 45 2.69 -1.35 -21.90
N GLN A 46 1.93 -0.76 -20.97
CA GLN A 46 2.50 0.08 -19.93
C GLN A 46 2.62 -0.71 -18.63
N SER A 47 3.82 -1.23 -18.35
CA SER A 47 4.18 -1.71 -17.03
C SER A 47 4.62 -0.52 -16.19
N SER A 48 3.70 0.06 -15.42
CA SER A 48 4.11 1.00 -14.38
C SER A 48 4.86 0.19 -13.32
N ASN A 49 6.19 0.30 -13.28
CA ASN A 49 6.96 0.08 -12.05
C ASN A 49 6.65 1.23 -11.10
N LYS A 50 5.39 1.35 -10.69
CA LYS A 50 5.01 2.25 -9.63
C LYS A 50 5.59 1.60 -8.39
N SER A 51 6.77 2.05 -8.00
CA SER A 51 7.23 1.84 -6.65
C SER A 51 6.06 2.25 -5.77
N SER A 52 5.56 1.29 -4.99
CA SER A 52 4.45 1.44 -4.04
C SER A 52 4.88 2.31 -2.84
N ILE A 53 5.86 3.19 -3.03
CA ILE A 53 6.36 4.09 -2.02
C ILE A 53 5.42 5.28 -1.95
N VAL A 54 4.66 5.31 -0.87
CA VAL A 54 3.90 6.48 -0.45
C VAL A 54 4.89 7.56 -0.11
N ARG A 55 4.79 8.71 -0.75
CA ARG A 55 5.51 9.89 -0.28
C ARG A 55 4.90 10.28 1.06
N LYS A 56 5.60 9.92 2.13
CA LYS A 56 5.29 10.34 3.49
C LYS A 56 5.25 11.87 3.51
N SER A 57 4.17 12.45 4.04
CA SER A 57 4.07 13.91 4.19
C SER A 57 5.23 14.42 5.07
N SER A 58 5.73 15.63 4.80
CA SER A 58 6.71 16.30 5.67
C SER A 58 6.18 16.48 7.10
N GLU A 59 4.87 16.53 7.27
CA GLU A 59 4.17 16.66 8.54
C GLU A 59 3.67 15.30 9.09
N ALA A 60 4.06 14.19 8.47
CA ALA A 60 3.59 12.88 8.90
C ALA A 60 4.18 12.52 10.27
N LEU A 61 3.31 12.03 11.15
CA LEU A 61 3.64 11.62 12.50
C LEU A 61 4.72 10.53 12.53
N LYS A 62 5.45 10.51 13.65
CA LYS A 62 6.40 9.43 13.96
C LYS A 62 5.62 8.12 14.04
N GLY A 63 6.12 7.11 13.34
CA GLY A 63 5.44 5.82 13.21
C GLY A 63 4.59 5.66 11.96
N SER A 64 4.25 6.75 11.23
CA SER A 64 3.56 6.61 9.95
C SER A 64 4.45 5.90 8.93
N TYR A 65 3.89 4.92 8.24
CA TYR A 65 4.53 4.12 7.19
C TYR A 65 3.53 3.85 6.05
N GLY A 66 4.06 3.65 4.84
CA GLY A 66 3.31 3.25 3.65
C GLY A 66 2.94 1.78 3.69
N ARG A 67 3.88 0.90 4.08
CA ARG A 67 3.62 -0.53 4.29
C ARG A 67 4.25 -1.02 5.58
N GLY A 68 3.55 -1.90 6.25
CA GLY A 68 4.06 -2.46 7.48
C GLY A 68 3.08 -3.41 8.11
N ILE A 69 3.57 -4.02 9.17
CA ILE A 69 2.84 -5.02 9.92
C ILE A 69 3.06 -4.76 11.40
N CYS A 70 2.12 -5.21 12.21
CA CYS A 70 2.26 -5.25 13.66
C CYS A 70 1.74 -6.57 14.17
N LEU A 71 2.47 -7.15 15.11
CA LEU A 71 2.12 -8.43 15.71
C LEU A 71 1.65 -8.20 17.14
N ASP A 72 0.69 -9.01 17.54
CA ASP A 72 0.29 -9.18 18.91
C ASP A 72 0.38 -10.64 19.30
N GLU A 73 1.38 -10.96 20.12
CA GLU A 73 1.63 -12.33 20.57
C GLU A 73 0.55 -12.83 21.52
N ILE A 74 -0.02 -11.94 22.33
CA ILE A 74 -1.01 -12.30 23.35
C ILE A 74 -2.32 -12.73 22.68
N GLU A 75 -2.79 -11.94 21.70
CA GLU A 75 -4.00 -12.25 20.94
C GLU A 75 -3.73 -13.10 19.68
N SER A 76 -2.48 -13.53 19.45
CA SER A 76 -2.05 -14.22 18.22
C SER A 76 -2.58 -13.52 16.96
N SER A 77 -2.52 -12.19 16.96
CA SER A 77 -3.09 -11.34 15.91
C SER A 77 -1.97 -10.68 15.10
N ILE A 78 -2.16 -10.61 13.79
CA ILE A 78 -1.31 -9.82 12.90
C ILE A 78 -2.15 -8.72 12.25
N TYR A 79 -1.59 -7.52 12.24
CA TYR A 79 -2.09 -6.39 11.51
C TYR A 79 -1.18 -6.18 10.29
N ALA A 80 -1.77 -6.03 9.12
CA ALA A 80 -1.06 -5.64 7.91
C ALA A 80 -1.67 -4.36 7.36
N CYS A 81 -0.83 -3.38 7.11
CA CYS A 81 -1.24 -2.05 6.69
C CYS A 81 -0.51 -1.65 5.42
N MET A 82 -1.27 -1.12 4.48
CA MET A 82 -0.82 -0.59 3.22
C MET A 82 -1.54 0.75 2.94
N ASN A 83 -0.94 1.85 3.39
CA ASN A 83 -1.51 3.19 3.29
C ASN A 83 -1.08 3.91 1.99
N LEU A 84 -1.29 3.28 0.82
CA LEU A 84 -0.72 3.77 -0.44
C LEU A 84 -1.16 5.19 -0.85
N TYR A 85 -2.37 5.55 -0.44
CA TYR A 85 -3.06 6.74 -0.91
C TYR A 85 -3.89 7.31 0.24
N VAL A 86 -3.78 8.61 0.50
CA VAL A 86 -4.56 9.25 1.57
C VAL A 86 -6.04 9.38 1.18
N GLU A 87 -6.34 9.48 -0.12
CA GLU A 87 -7.66 9.85 -0.66
C GLU A 87 -8.53 8.68 -1.12
N THR A 88 -8.12 7.41 -0.92
CA THR A 88 -8.95 6.28 -1.38
C THR A 88 -10.03 5.90 -0.39
N HIS A 89 -11.12 5.33 -0.90
CA HIS A 89 -12.20 4.77 -0.08
C HIS A 89 -11.95 3.31 0.34
N ASN A 90 -10.74 2.77 0.07
CA ASN A 90 -10.37 1.40 0.39
C ASN A 90 -9.73 1.32 1.78
N THR A 91 -9.89 0.18 2.44
CA THR A 91 -9.26 -0.04 3.74
C THR A 91 -7.75 -0.16 3.59
N ALA A 92 -6.99 0.60 4.37
CA ALA A 92 -5.53 0.48 4.36
C ALA A 92 -5.01 -0.63 5.29
N CYS A 93 -5.72 -0.95 6.38
CA CYS A 93 -5.25 -1.89 7.39
C CYS A 93 -6.20 -3.07 7.60
N PHE A 94 -5.63 -4.26 7.79
CA PHE A 94 -6.36 -5.51 7.98
C PHE A 94 -5.82 -6.24 9.20
N LYS A 95 -6.68 -7.01 9.87
CA LYS A 95 -6.34 -7.90 11.00
C LYS A 95 -6.54 -9.35 10.59
N SER A 96 -5.60 -10.22 10.93
CA SER A 96 -5.74 -11.67 10.85
C SER A 96 -5.46 -12.30 12.21
N THR A 97 -6.16 -13.40 12.52
CA THR A 97 -5.96 -14.21 13.73
C THR A 97 -5.58 -15.65 13.40
N ASN A 98 -5.26 -15.93 12.13
CA ASN A 98 -4.90 -17.24 11.61
C ASN A 98 -3.68 -17.14 10.69
N TYR A 99 -2.64 -16.44 11.15
CA TYR A 99 -1.36 -16.33 10.46
C TYR A 99 -1.45 -15.81 9.01
N GLY A 100 -2.37 -14.86 8.78
CA GLY A 100 -2.54 -14.22 7.47
C GLY A 100 -3.30 -15.06 6.44
N GLU A 101 -3.98 -16.14 6.84
CA GLU A 101 -4.84 -16.91 5.93
C GLU A 101 -6.13 -16.17 5.59
N GLN A 102 -6.71 -15.48 6.58
CA GLN A 102 -7.90 -14.67 6.41
C GLN A 102 -7.67 -13.29 7.02
N TRP A 103 -8.15 -12.27 6.31
CA TRP A 103 -7.96 -10.87 6.67
C TRP A 103 -9.31 -10.17 6.84
N LYS A 104 -9.49 -9.53 8.00
CA LYS A 104 -10.63 -8.67 8.29
C LYS A 104 -10.21 -7.22 8.13
N ARG A 105 -11.00 -6.45 7.37
CA ARG A 105 -10.82 -5.00 7.21
C ARG A 105 -10.93 -4.29 8.57
N LEU A 106 -9.98 -3.40 8.85
CA LEU A 106 -10.14 -2.39 9.88
C LEU A 106 -10.93 -1.18 9.33
N ASP A 107 -11.22 -0.26 10.24
CA ASP A 107 -11.86 1.02 9.91
C ASP A 107 -11.07 1.77 8.84
N LEU A 108 -11.78 2.36 7.87
CA LEU A 108 -11.22 3.10 6.74
C LEU A 108 -10.30 4.24 7.16
N ARG A 109 -10.44 4.74 8.40
CA ARG A 109 -9.63 5.84 8.95
C ARG A 109 -8.23 5.41 9.35
N VAL A 110 -7.99 4.13 9.58
CA VAL A 110 -6.69 3.62 10.06
C VAL A 110 -5.71 3.49 8.91
N GLY A 111 -4.58 4.18 8.97
CA GLY A 111 -3.51 4.11 7.97
C GLY A 111 -2.30 3.30 8.42
N SER A 112 -1.96 3.35 9.70
CA SER A 112 -0.84 2.57 10.24
C SER A 112 -1.20 2.10 11.65
N ILE A 113 -0.79 0.89 12.00
CA ILE A 113 -0.83 0.42 13.40
C ILE A 113 0.50 0.72 14.06
N LEU A 114 0.46 1.20 15.30
CA LEU A 114 1.64 1.49 16.12
C LEU A 114 1.92 0.41 17.16
N GLY A 115 0.91 -0.40 17.47
CA GLY A 115 1.01 -1.49 18.44
C GLY A 115 0.07 -1.30 19.62
N HIS A 116 0.25 -2.16 20.62
CA HIS A 116 -0.53 -2.11 21.85
C HIS A 116 0.23 -1.39 22.96
N HIS A 117 -0.52 -0.68 23.79
CA HIS A 117 -0.01 -0.20 25.07
C HIS A 117 0.32 -1.40 25.97
N THR A 118 1.51 -1.39 26.56
CA THR A 118 2.09 -2.51 27.30
C THR A 118 1.22 -2.95 28.48
N PHE A 119 0.63 -2.00 29.21
CA PHE A 119 -0.23 -2.28 30.37
C PHE A 119 -1.73 -2.41 30.05
N THR A 120 -2.36 -1.37 29.48
CA THR A 120 -3.81 -1.37 29.24
C THR A 120 -4.24 -2.26 28.07
N ARG A 121 -3.30 -2.64 27.20
CA ARG A 121 -3.57 -3.43 26.00
C ARG A 121 -4.51 -2.73 25.02
N ASP A 122 -4.58 -1.41 25.07
CA ASP A 122 -5.29 -0.62 24.05
C ASP A 122 -4.45 -0.56 22.77
N LEU A 123 -5.12 -0.62 21.62
CA LEU A 123 -4.48 -0.61 20.31
C LEU A 123 -4.41 0.81 19.78
N TYR A 124 -3.21 1.21 19.35
CA TYR A 124 -2.95 2.54 18.82
C TYR A 124 -2.58 2.48 17.34
N GLY A 125 -2.94 3.54 16.63
CA GLY A 125 -2.68 3.69 15.22
C GLY A 125 -2.53 5.15 14.81
N ILE A 126 -2.22 5.35 13.55
CA ILE A 126 -2.20 6.66 12.90
C ILE A 126 -3.31 6.66 11.84
N HIS A 127 -4.03 7.77 11.78
CA HIS A 127 -5.04 8.02 10.79
C HIS A 127 -4.44 8.05 9.37
N ARG A 128 -5.23 7.73 8.34
CA ARG A 128 -4.75 7.70 6.95
C ARG A 128 -4.16 9.02 6.44
N ASN A 129 -4.58 10.14 7.03
CA ASN A 129 -4.01 11.47 6.78
C ASN A 129 -2.55 11.62 7.27
N GLN A 130 -2.02 10.62 7.98
CA GLN A 130 -0.67 10.57 8.56
C GLN A 130 -0.40 11.58 9.68
N LYS A 131 -1.41 12.36 10.10
CA LYS A 131 -1.25 13.54 10.98
C LYS A 131 -2.01 13.45 12.30
N THR A 132 -2.74 12.36 12.52
CA THR A 132 -3.61 12.20 13.69
C THR A 132 -3.42 10.83 14.32
N TYR A 133 -3.21 10.78 15.64
CA TYR A 133 -3.18 9.53 16.39
C TYR A 133 -4.59 9.02 16.68
N LEU A 134 -4.74 7.69 16.71
CA LEU A 134 -5.99 7.00 16.97
C LEU A 134 -5.79 5.96 18.07
N THR A 135 -6.83 5.75 18.89
CA THR A 135 -6.94 4.63 19.82
C THR A 135 -8.19 3.81 19.52
N TYR A 136 -8.12 2.50 19.63
CA TYR A 136 -9.28 1.62 19.47
C TYR A 136 -9.96 1.39 20.82
N ASP A 137 -11.16 1.92 20.97
CA ASP A 137 -11.99 1.69 22.15
C ASP A 137 -12.74 0.35 22.02
N LYS A 138 -12.46 -0.58 22.95
CA LYS A 138 -13.04 -1.94 22.95
C LYS A 138 -14.53 -1.95 23.29
N THR A 139 -14.99 -0.97 24.08
CA THR A 139 -16.38 -0.86 24.54
C THR A 139 -17.30 -0.41 23.41
N TYR A 140 -16.93 0.68 22.73
CA TYR A 140 -17.66 1.23 21.59
C TYR A 140 -17.34 0.53 20.27
N ARG A 141 -16.26 -0.26 20.23
CA ARG A 141 -15.72 -0.94 19.04
C ARG A 141 -15.44 0.04 17.90
N LYS A 142 -14.84 1.18 18.25
CA LYS A 142 -14.58 2.30 17.33
C LYS A 142 -13.21 2.88 17.57
N TRP A 143 -12.63 3.43 16.50
CA TRP A 143 -11.44 4.26 16.58
C TRP A 143 -11.82 5.68 17.00
N LEU A 144 -11.16 6.16 18.06
CA LEU A 144 -11.27 7.50 18.61
C LEU A 144 -9.99 8.27 18.30
N VAL A 145 -10.14 9.57 18.06
CA VAL A 145 -9.01 10.48 17.90
C VAL A 145 -8.46 10.85 19.27
N ILE A 146 -7.14 10.86 19.38
CA ILE A 146 -6.43 11.39 20.56
C ILE A 146 -5.53 12.55 20.11
N THR A 147 -5.27 13.46 21.04
CA THR A 147 -4.42 14.62 20.72
C THR A 147 -2.96 14.20 20.62
N ASN A 148 -2.16 14.95 19.85
CA ASN A 148 -0.73 14.66 19.72
C ASN A 148 -0.02 14.79 21.08
N ASP A 149 -0.38 15.79 21.88
CA ASP A 149 0.21 16.02 23.21
C ASP A 149 -0.09 14.86 24.16
N GLU A 150 -1.33 14.35 24.16
CA GLU A 150 -1.71 13.18 24.95
C GLU A 150 -0.93 11.94 24.54
N PHE A 151 -0.79 11.70 23.24
CA PHE A 151 -0.04 10.55 22.72
C PHE A 151 1.43 10.63 23.12
N GLU A 152 2.08 11.76 22.88
CA GLU A 152 3.52 11.92 23.14
C GLU A 152 3.83 11.85 24.64
N THR A 153 2.99 12.48 25.47
CA THR A 153 3.22 12.56 26.92
C THR A 153 2.92 11.24 27.64
N ASN A 154 1.83 10.56 27.26
CA ASN A 154 1.28 9.48 28.08
C ASN A 154 1.41 8.08 27.47
N ILE A 155 1.57 7.98 26.14
CA ILE A 155 1.41 6.72 25.39
C ILE A 155 2.69 6.29 24.68
N SER A 156 3.42 7.22 24.06
CA SER A 156 4.53 6.92 23.15
C SER A 156 5.59 5.98 23.75
N ASN A 157 5.94 6.18 25.03
CA ASN A 157 6.92 5.41 25.77
C ASN A 157 6.38 4.10 26.39
N LYS A 158 5.08 3.84 26.25
CA LYS A 158 4.39 2.63 26.74
C LYS A 158 3.88 1.76 25.59
N LEU A 159 4.24 2.06 24.35
CA LEU A 159 3.96 1.18 23.22
C LEU A 159 5.00 0.07 23.14
N ASN A 160 4.53 -1.14 22.83
CA ASN A 160 5.42 -2.19 22.35
C ASN A 160 5.62 -2.01 20.84
N ASP A 161 6.53 -1.11 20.45
CA ASP A 161 6.81 -0.82 19.04
C ASP A 161 7.71 -1.88 18.38
N THR A 162 8.38 -2.72 19.18
CA THR A 162 9.26 -3.79 18.69
C THR A 162 8.52 -4.88 17.92
N THR A 163 7.20 -4.99 18.11
CA THR A 163 6.36 -5.95 17.37
C THR A 163 5.83 -5.38 16.06
N CYS A 164 6.17 -4.14 15.72
CA CYS A 164 5.80 -3.50 14.47
C CYS A 164 7.00 -3.35 13.54
N LEU A 165 6.86 -3.84 12.31
CA LEU A 165 7.87 -3.74 11.28
C LEU A 165 7.40 -2.88 10.12
N LYS A 166 8.24 -1.95 9.69
CA LYS A 166 8.00 -1.08 8.54
C LYS A 166 8.63 -1.70 7.30
N LEU A 167 7.81 -2.07 6.35
CA LEU A 167 8.20 -2.75 5.11
C LEU A 167 8.40 -1.73 3.98
N GLU A 168 9.27 -0.75 4.25
CA GLU A 168 9.61 0.30 3.29
C GLU A 168 10.75 -0.14 2.37
N GLY A 169 10.65 0.24 1.09
CA GLY A 169 11.62 -0.14 0.06
C GLY A 169 11.37 -1.52 -0.57
N ASN A 170 12.41 -2.06 -1.20
CA ASN A 170 12.33 -3.28 -2.01
C ASN A 170 13.12 -4.46 -1.44
N ASN A 171 13.83 -4.25 -0.34
CA ASN A 171 14.66 -5.29 0.27
C ASN A 171 13.78 -6.25 1.07
N GLU A 172 14.18 -7.52 1.05
CA GLU A 172 13.60 -8.53 1.93
C GLU A 172 13.94 -8.22 3.38
N GLN A 173 12.91 -8.14 4.22
CA GLN A 173 13.04 -8.00 5.66
C GLN A 173 12.43 -9.24 6.31
N VAL A 174 13.28 -10.12 6.82
CA VAL A 174 12.86 -11.31 7.55
C VAL A 174 12.82 -10.98 9.03
N PHE A 175 11.70 -11.29 9.67
CA PHE A 175 11.56 -11.20 11.12
C PHE A 175 11.06 -12.52 11.69
N MET A 176 11.56 -12.85 12.87
CA MET A 176 11.15 -14.04 13.61
C MET A 176 10.16 -13.65 14.68
N PHE A 177 9.16 -14.49 14.83
CA PHE A 177 8.13 -14.35 15.85
C PHE A 177 7.91 -15.71 16.49
N HIS A 178 8.44 -15.90 17.69
CA HIS A 178 8.58 -17.23 18.28
C HIS A 178 9.32 -18.18 17.31
N THR A 179 8.66 -19.27 16.91
CA THR A 179 9.18 -20.24 15.94
C THR A 179 8.83 -19.89 14.50
N GLN A 180 7.89 -18.96 14.30
CA GLN A 180 7.36 -18.59 13.00
C GLN A 180 8.22 -17.51 12.37
N GLN A 181 8.27 -17.51 11.05
CA GLN A 181 9.02 -16.52 10.30
C GLN A 181 8.12 -15.85 9.30
N TRP A 182 8.42 -14.57 9.10
CA TRP A 182 7.72 -13.74 8.16
C TRP A 182 8.74 -12.94 7.38
N MET A 183 8.45 -12.72 6.11
CA MET A 183 9.28 -11.92 5.22
C MET A 183 8.40 -10.89 4.54
N GLY A 184 8.81 -9.63 4.59
CA GLY A 184 8.18 -8.57 3.82
C GLY A 184 9.14 -8.04 2.77
N ASN A 185 8.64 -7.80 1.56
CA ASN A 185 9.38 -7.13 0.49
C ASN A 185 8.41 -6.25 -0.33
N ASP A 186 8.84 -5.78 -1.50
CA ASP A 186 8.02 -4.92 -2.36
C ASP A 186 6.83 -5.61 -3.02
N THR A 187 6.85 -6.94 -3.11
CA THR A 187 5.79 -7.75 -3.73
C THR A 187 4.72 -8.20 -2.73
N GLY A 188 5.10 -8.47 -1.48
CA GLY A 188 4.15 -9.02 -0.53
C GLY A 188 4.65 -9.21 0.90
N LEU A 189 3.76 -9.81 1.69
CA LEU A 189 4.06 -10.39 2.98
C LEU A 189 3.98 -11.91 2.86
N PHE A 190 5.01 -12.58 3.37
CA PHE A 190 5.20 -14.02 3.30
C PHE A 190 5.35 -14.59 4.69
N TYR A 191 4.91 -15.83 4.86
CA TYR A 191 4.91 -16.57 6.11
C TYR A 191 5.49 -17.98 5.90
N ARG A 192 6.20 -18.48 6.90
CA ARG A 192 6.51 -19.91 7.03
C ARG A 192 6.58 -20.30 8.49
N LYS A 193 6.23 -21.55 8.80
CA LYS A 193 6.21 -22.03 10.18
C LYS A 193 7.59 -22.48 10.66
N PHE A 194 8.38 -23.06 9.76
CA PHE A 194 9.75 -23.50 10.07
C PHE A 194 10.77 -22.96 9.04
N PRO A 195 12.04 -22.76 9.42
CA PRO A 195 13.07 -22.25 8.50
C PRO A 195 13.33 -23.15 7.28
N SER A 196 13.02 -24.45 7.37
CA SER A 196 13.15 -25.43 6.30
C SER A 196 11.99 -25.41 5.31
N GLU A 197 10.88 -24.74 5.62
CA GLU A 197 9.71 -24.64 4.74
C GLU A 197 9.87 -23.53 3.70
N SER A 198 9.14 -23.69 2.59
CA SER A 198 8.97 -22.64 1.59
C SER A 198 8.14 -21.48 2.13
N TRP A 199 8.38 -20.29 1.59
CA TRP A 199 7.59 -19.10 1.88
C TRP A 199 6.21 -19.19 1.25
N PHE A 200 5.17 -18.92 2.04
CA PHE A 200 3.80 -18.78 1.56
C PHE A 200 3.39 -17.31 1.55
N GLN A 201 3.00 -16.78 0.40
CA GLN A 201 2.52 -15.42 0.30
C GLN A 201 1.15 -15.29 1.00
N ARG A 202 1.06 -14.41 1.99
CA ARG A 202 -0.16 -14.09 2.74
C ARG A 202 -0.81 -12.79 2.27
N VAL A 203 0.00 -11.89 1.71
CA VAL A 203 -0.44 -10.62 1.16
C VAL A 203 0.30 -10.33 -0.14
N ASP A 204 -0.43 -9.97 -1.19
CA ASP A 204 0.10 -9.35 -2.40
C ASP A 204 -0.25 -7.86 -2.40
N TRP A 205 0.75 -7.00 -2.29
CA TRP A 205 0.54 -5.55 -2.18
C TRP A 205 -0.16 -4.95 -3.42
N ASN A 206 -0.17 -5.64 -4.57
CA ASN A 206 -0.83 -5.15 -5.77
C ASN A 206 -2.35 -5.38 -5.78
N THR A 207 -2.82 -6.35 -5.00
CA THR A 207 -4.23 -6.78 -4.96
C THR A 207 -4.86 -6.61 -3.58
N PHE A 208 -4.05 -6.36 -2.55
CA PHE A 208 -4.48 -6.13 -1.18
C PHE A 208 -5.05 -4.73 -0.99
N SER A 209 -6.34 -4.54 -1.28
CA SER A 209 -7.09 -3.30 -1.03
C SER A 209 -8.57 -3.53 -0.70
#